data_AF-A0A073CD33-F1
#
_entry.id   AF-A0A073CD33-F1
#
_cell.length_a   1.000
_cell.length_b   1.000
_cell.length_c   1.000
_cell.angle_alpha   90.00
_cell.angle_beta   90.00
_cell.angle_gamma   90.00
#
_symmetry.space_group_name_H-M   'P 1'
#
loop_
_entity.id
_entity.type
_entity.pdbx_description
1 polymer ?
#
loop_
_entity_poly.entity_id
_entity_poly.type
_entity_poly.pdbx_seq_one_letter_code
_entity_poly.pdbx_strand_id
1 'polypeptide(L)'
;MSNINHLSLEDAKPTDIPHLLLWDTPNDLEINQLLFKNNAQKISYRDNLLSRINNEQKFLILHENLGQELEAIKQICESATKPVILLTDLDILITYLYTEPNAPISLFWHKLEYMRHLQSILWILLPSKLSPPNWNKRHLQSVVSDRPN
;
A
#
# COMPACT_ATOMS: atom_id res chain seq x y z
N MET A 1 -22.94 -7.43 2.32
CA MET A 1 -22.40 -6.72 1.13
C MET A 1 -21.40 -5.73 1.65
N SER A 2 -20.11 -5.87 1.34
CA SER A 2 -19.07 -4.97 1.81
C SER A 2 -19.35 -3.53 1.34
N ASN A 3 -19.06 -2.52 2.18
CA ASN A 3 -19.38 -1.10 1.93
C ASN A 3 -18.54 -0.42 0.81
N ILE A 4 -18.02 -1.22 -0.14
CA ILE A 4 -17.07 -0.81 -1.18
C ILE A 4 -17.72 0.16 -2.18
N ASN A 5 -19.03 0.02 -2.40
CA ASN A 5 -19.77 0.89 -3.32
C ASN A 5 -19.74 2.37 -2.90
N HIS A 6 -19.52 2.66 -1.62
CA HIS A 6 -19.36 4.01 -1.10
C HIS A 6 -17.90 4.48 -1.07
N LEU A 7 -16.93 3.59 -1.33
CA LEU A 7 -15.53 3.96 -1.34
C LEU A 7 -15.22 4.75 -2.62
N SER A 8 -14.71 5.97 -2.43
CA SER A 8 -14.20 6.83 -3.48
C SER A 8 -12.72 7.05 -3.20
N LEU A 9 -11.87 6.43 -4.03
CA LEU A 9 -10.43 6.63 -3.99
C LEU A 9 -10.03 7.98 -4.58
N GLU A 10 -10.91 8.56 -5.43
CA GLU A 10 -10.75 9.88 -6.05
C GLU A 10 -11.05 11.04 -5.07
N ASP A 11 -11.86 10.80 -4.04
CA ASP A 11 -12.13 11.79 -2.97
C ASP A 11 -10.94 11.98 -2.02
N ALA A 12 -9.89 11.15 -2.16
CA ALA A 12 -8.58 11.51 -1.66
C ALA A 12 -8.17 12.82 -2.31
N LYS A 13 -8.11 13.91 -1.53
CA LYS A 13 -7.43 15.11 -2.02
C LYS A 13 -6.07 14.66 -2.55
N PRO A 14 -5.59 15.15 -3.72
CA PRO A 14 -4.21 15.02 -4.13
C PRO A 14 -3.33 15.86 -3.18
N THR A 15 -3.32 15.46 -1.92
CA THR A 15 -2.24 15.70 -1.00
C THR A 15 -1.20 14.68 -1.40
N ASP A 16 0.04 15.12 -1.59
CA ASP A 16 1.20 14.34 -1.99
C ASP A 16 1.56 13.12 -1.10
N ILE A 17 0.62 12.62 -0.29
CA ILE A 17 0.78 11.70 0.82
C ILE A 17 0.05 10.39 0.51
N PRO A 18 0.62 9.21 0.83
CA PRO A 18 -0.07 7.94 0.68
C PRO A 18 -1.32 7.81 1.57
N HIS A 19 -2.30 7.09 1.07
CA HIS A 19 -3.51 6.71 1.79
C HIS A 19 -3.50 5.22 2.13
N LEU A 20 -4.11 4.84 3.25
CA LEU A 20 -4.27 3.44 3.66
C LEU A 20 -5.72 3.00 3.49
N LEU A 21 -5.89 1.85 2.85
CA LEU A 21 -7.13 1.11 2.76
C LEU A 21 -6.99 -0.17 3.58
N LEU A 22 -7.60 -0.20 4.76
CA LEU A 22 -7.63 -1.36 5.63
C LEU A 22 -8.77 -2.30 5.21
N TRP A 23 -8.42 -3.51 4.80
CA TRP A 23 -9.40 -4.49 4.31
C TRP A 23 -8.87 -5.92 4.47
N ASP A 24 -9.49 -6.69 5.35
CA ASP A 24 -8.97 -8.00 5.75
C ASP A 24 -9.24 -9.13 4.75
N THR A 25 -10.38 -9.10 4.06
CA THR A 25 -10.78 -10.18 3.13
C THR A 25 -11.32 -9.65 1.80
N PRO A 26 -10.54 -8.85 1.04
CA PRO A 26 -10.94 -8.41 -0.28
C PRO A 26 -11.01 -9.62 -1.22
N ASN A 27 -12.05 -9.67 -2.05
CA ASN A 27 -12.07 -10.61 -3.17
C ASN A 27 -11.76 -9.90 -4.50
N ASP A 28 -11.37 -10.67 -5.53
CA ASP A 28 -10.93 -10.09 -6.80
C ASP A 28 -12.03 -9.31 -7.52
N LEU A 29 -13.29 -9.75 -7.42
CA LEU A 29 -14.42 -9.03 -8.02
C LEU A 29 -14.60 -7.65 -7.38
N GLU A 30 -14.57 -7.61 -6.05
CA GLU A 30 -14.65 -6.41 -5.23
C GLU A 30 -13.48 -5.43 -5.53
N ILE A 31 -12.25 -5.94 -5.65
CA ILE A 31 -11.09 -5.13 -6.07
C ILE A 31 -11.30 -4.60 -7.49
N ASN A 32 -11.70 -5.43 -8.44
CA ASN A 32 -11.87 -5.01 -9.83
C ASN A 32 -12.96 -3.94 -9.99
N GLN A 33 -14.05 -4.06 -9.25
CA GLN A 33 -15.11 -3.03 -9.19
C GLN A 33 -14.56 -1.71 -8.63
N LEU A 34 -13.79 -1.76 -7.55
CA LEU A 34 -13.15 -0.59 -6.96
C LEU A 34 -12.21 0.09 -7.95
N LEU A 35 -11.37 -0.68 -8.64
CA LEU A 35 -10.41 -0.16 -9.63
C LEU A 35 -11.12 0.49 -10.81
N PHE A 36 -12.16 -0.15 -11.34
CA PHE A 36 -12.92 0.36 -12.48
C PHE A 36 -13.63 1.68 -12.12
N LYS A 37 -14.29 1.73 -10.96
CA LYS A 37 -15.05 2.90 -10.50
C LYS A 37 -14.16 4.14 -10.32
N ASN A 38 -12.92 3.97 -9.87
CA ASN A 38 -12.03 5.06 -9.48
C ASN A 38 -10.93 5.35 -10.51
N ASN A 39 -11.08 4.84 -11.75
CA ASN A 39 -10.05 4.86 -12.79
C ASN A 39 -8.64 4.53 -12.23
N ALA A 40 -8.55 3.47 -11.44
CA ALA A 40 -7.34 3.11 -10.72
C ALA A 40 -6.57 1.97 -11.41
N GLN A 41 -5.27 1.92 -11.16
CA GLN A 41 -4.37 0.85 -11.55
C GLN A 41 -3.99 0.03 -10.32
N LYS A 42 -4.12 -1.30 -10.40
CA LYS A 42 -3.60 -2.22 -9.38
C LYS A 42 -2.13 -2.48 -9.67
N ILE A 43 -1.29 -2.35 -8.65
CA ILE A 43 0.14 -2.69 -8.73
C ILE A 43 0.49 -3.55 -7.53
N SER A 44 1.15 -4.69 -7.76
CA SER A 44 1.63 -5.55 -6.68
C SER A 44 3.03 -5.13 -6.25
N TYR A 45 3.21 -4.82 -4.96
CA TYR A 45 4.52 -4.60 -4.37
C TYR A 45 5.38 -5.88 -4.47
N ARG A 46 4.78 -7.07 -4.33
CA ARG A 46 5.50 -8.36 -4.46
C ARG A 46 6.13 -8.50 -5.83
N ASP A 47 5.37 -8.31 -6.89
CA ASP A 47 5.87 -8.46 -8.26
C ASP A 47 6.93 -7.40 -8.57
N ASN A 48 6.70 -6.16 -8.09
CA ASN A 48 7.69 -5.09 -8.16
C ASN A 48 8.98 -5.48 -7.42
N LEU A 49 8.89 -6.11 -6.24
CA LEU A 49 10.04 -6.63 -5.48
C LEU A 49 10.79 -7.73 -6.25
N LEU A 50 10.07 -8.74 -6.74
CA LEU A 50 10.68 -9.82 -7.51
C LEU A 50 11.38 -9.31 -8.78
N SER A 51 10.89 -8.23 -9.39
CA SER A 51 11.51 -7.65 -10.59
C SER A 51 12.85 -6.94 -10.34
N ARG A 52 13.11 -6.47 -9.11
CA ARG A 52 14.35 -5.75 -8.75
C ARG A 52 15.39 -6.58 -8.02
N ILE A 53 15.00 -7.74 -7.50
CA ILE A 53 15.93 -8.62 -6.77
C ILE A 53 16.91 -9.25 -7.74
N ASN A 54 18.20 -9.21 -7.41
CA ASN A 54 19.21 -9.97 -8.12
C ASN A 54 19.16 -11.43 -7.67
N ASN A 55 19.03 -12.37 -8.62
CA ASN A 55 19.04 -13.81 -8.36
C ASN A 55 20.33 -14.32 -7.69
N GLU A 56 21.41 -13.52 -7.71
CA GLU A 56 22.68 -13.83 -7.03
C GLU A 56 22.69 -13.46 -5.54
N GLN A 57 21.73 -12.65 -5.07
CA GLN A 57 21.60 -12.30 -3.66
C GLN A 57 20.96 -13.45 -2.86
N LYS A 58 21.70 -13.97 -1.87
CA LYS A 58 21.21 -15.04 -0.99
C LYS A 58 20.15 -14.58 0.01
N PHE A 59 20.13 -13.28 0.35
CA PHE A 59 19.23 -12.69 1.34
C PHE A 59 18.75 -11.32 0.86
N LEU A 60 17.49 -10.99 1.18
CA LEU A 60 16.85 -9.75 0.72
C LEU A 60 17.24 -8.51 1.52
N ILE A 61 17.59 -8.68 2.81
CA ILE A 61 18.05 -7.63 3.73
C ILE A 61 17.26 -6.30 3.58
N LEU A 62 15.92 -6.40 3.51
CA LEU A 62 15.06 -5.24 3.20
C LEU A 62 15.09 -4.18 4.31
N HIS A 63 15.33 -4.60 5.56
CA HIS A 63 15.35 -3.72 6.73
C HIS A 63 16.56 -2.79 6.75
N GLU A 64 17.67 -3.16 6.10
CA GLU A 64 18.84 -2.29 5.91
C GLU A 64 18.64 -1.33 4.72
N ASN A 65 17.79 -1.72 3.75
CA ASN A 65 17.60 -1.00 2.49
C ASN A 65 16.25 -0.25 2.39
N LEU A 66 15.65 0.14 3.52
CA LEU A 66 14.34 0.81 3.54
C LEU A 66 14.24 2.06 2.67
N GLY A 67 15.35 2.79 2.47
CA GLY A 67 15.37 3.93 1.56
C GLY A 67 15.07 3.51 0.12
N GLN A 68 15.61 2.37 -0.33
CA GLN A 68 15.35 1.81 -1.65
C GLN A 68 13.91 1.35 -1.77
N GLU A 69 13.33 0.77 -0.71
CA GLU A 69 11.93 0.32 -0.72
C GLU A 69 10.95 1.49 -0.81
N LEU A 70 11.22 2.60 -0.10
CA LEU A 70 10.44 3.83 -0.21
C LEU A 70 10.57 4.47 -1.59
N GLU A 71 11.78 4.49 -2.16
CA GLU A 71 12.00 4.99 -3.52
C GLU A 71 11.29 4.11 -4.55
N ALA A 72 11.30 2.78 -4.39
CA ALA A 72 10.57 1.87 -5.26
C ALA A 72 9.05 2.14 -5.25
N ILE A 73 8.46 2.41 -4.07
CA ILE A 73 7.05 2.81 -3.94
C ILE A 73 6.78 4.14 -4.66
N LYS A 74 7.73 5.09 -4.60
CA LYS A 74 7.62 6.35 -5.32
C LYS A 74 7.71 6.14 -6.84
N GLN A 75 8.67 5.34 -7.31
CA GLN A 75 8.84 5.00 -8.72
C GLN A 75 7.62 4.28 -9.31
N ILE A 76 6.92 3.46 -8.51
CA ILE A 76 5.62 2.89 -8.88
C ILE A 76 4.61 4.01 -9.24
N CYS A 77 4.61 5.09 -8.46
CA CYS A 77 3.74 6.25 -8.72
C CYS A 77 4.15 7.03 -9.97
N GLU A 78 5.45 7.18 -10.20
CA GLU A 78 5.98 7.87 -11.38
C GLU A 78 5.74 7.08 -12.69
N SER A 79 5.74 5.75 -12.61
CA SER A 79 5.56 4.88 -13.78
C SER A 79 4.10 4.51 -14.08
N ALA A 80 3.15 4.99 -13.27
CA ALA A 80 1.76 4.62 -13.41
C ALA A 80 1.09 5.29 -14.63
N THR A 81 0.18 4.56 -15.25
CA THR A 81 -0.56 5.05 -16.43
C THR A 81 -1.91 5.65 -16.05
N LYS A 82 -2.31 5.51 -14.78
CA LYS A 82 -3.57 5.99 -14.23
C LYS A 82 -3.34 6.95 -13.06
N PRO A 83 -4.28 7.88 -12.82
CA PRO A 83 -4.15 8.89 -11.77
C PRO A 83 -4.22 8.30 -10.35
N VAL A 84 -4.85 7.14 -10.18
CA VAL A 84 -5.00 6.46 -8.89
C VAL A 84 -4.31 5.11 -8.94
N ILE A 85 -3.55 4.78 -7.90
CA ILE A 85 -2.89 3.49 -7.73
C ILE A 85 -3.44 2.82 -6.49
N LEU A 86 -3.80 1.54 -6.63
CA LEU A 86 -3.99 0.64 -5.51
C LEU A 86 -2.78 -0.28 -5.43
N LEU A 87 -1.88 0.00 -4.48
CA LEU A 87 -0.73 -0.84 -4.17
C LEU A 87 -1.18 -2.00 -3.29
N THR A 88 -1.01 -3.22 -3.78
CA THR A 88 -1.28 -4.46 -3.05
C THR A 88 0.00 -5.13 -2.60
N ASP A 89 -0.12 -6.12 -1.70
CA ASP A 89 0.97 -6.99 -1.27
C ASP A 89 2.11 -6.29 -0.48
N LEU A 90 1.89 -5.06 -0.02
CA LEU A 90 2.86 -4.35 0.83
C LEU A 90 2.95 -4.98 2.23
N ASP A 91 1.91 -5.70 2.64
CA ASP A 91 1.87 -6.48 3.88
C ASP A 91 3.04 -7.46 4.03
N ILE A 92 3.65 -7.90 2.92
CA ILE A 92 4.86 -8.73 2.93
C ILE A 92 6.05 -7.96 3.50
N LEU A 93 6.29 -6.72 3.02
CA LEU A 93 7.35 -5.88 3.56
C LEU A 93 7.08 -5.57 5.02
N ILE A 94 5.84 -5.20 5.36
CA ILE A 94 5.46 -4.87 6.73
C ILE A 94 5.68 -6.06 7.65
N THR A 95 5.23 -7.26 7.26
CA THR A 95 5.40 -8.49 8.04
C THR A 95 6.88 -8.82 8.20
N TYR A 96 7.67 -8.71 7.13
CA TYR A 96 9.12 -8.89 7.19
C TYR A 96 9.76 -7.94 8.22
N LEU A 97 9.43 -6.65 8.17
CA LEU A 97 9.96 -5.66 9.12
C LEU A 97 9.53 -5.94 10.57
N TYR A 98 8.33 -6.46 10.81
CA TYR A 98 7.92 -6.86 12.17
C TYR A 98 8.68 -8.08 12.71
N THR A 99 9.21 -8.95 11.83
CA THR A 99 9.99 -10.12 12.25
C THR A 99 11.47 -9.84 12.52
N GLU A 100 11.98 -8.70 12.05
CA GLU A 100 13.39 -8.33 12.16
C GLU A 100 13.63 -7.51 13.44
N PRO A 101 14.44 -7.99 14.42
CA PRO A 101 14.59 -7.35 15.73
C PRO A 101 15.06 -5.90 15.69
N ASN A 102 15.84 -5.53 14.68
CA ASN A 102 16.44 -4.21 14.53
C ASN A 102 15.80 -3.39 13.41
N ALA A 103 14.71 -3.86 12.80
CA ALA A 103 14.07 -3.13 11.72
C ALA A 103 13.45 -1.83 12.25
N PRO A 104 13.76 -0.67 11.65
CA PRO A 104 13.22 0.60 12.10
C PRO A 104 11.81 0.83 11.51
N ILE A 105 10.86 -0.05 11.82
CA ILE A 105 9.50 -0.04 11.27
C ILE A 105 8.74 1.27 11.56
N SER A 106 8.96 1.86 12.73
CA SER A 106 8.38 3.18 13.06
C SER A 106 8.91 4.27 12.13
N LEU A 107 10.20 4.21 11.77
CA LEU A 107 10.80 5.13 10.81
C LEU A 107 10.27 4.88 9.40
N PHE A 108 10.09 3.61 9.01
CA PHE A 108 9.47 3.26 7.73
C PHE A 108 8.07 3.88 7.62
N TRP A 109 7.20 3.65 8.61
CA TRP A 109 5.85 4.21 8.61
C TRP A 109 5.84 5.73 8.56
N HIS A 110 6.71 6.36 9.36
CA HIS A 110 6.85 7.82 9.33
C HIS A 110 7.28 8.31 7.94
N LYS A 111 8.33 7.73 7.35
CA LYS A 111 8.77 8.14 6.01
C LYS A 111 7.73 7.89 4.93
N LEU A 112 6.94 6.81 5.05
CA LEU A 112 5.86 6.52 4.12
C LEU A 112 4.72 7.54 4.26
N GLU A 113 4.26 7.83 5.48
CA GLU A 113 3.20 8.82 5.74
C GLU A 113 3.58 10.23 5.26
N TYR A 114 4.85 10.60 5.41
CA TYR A 114 5.33 11.92 5.00
C TYR A 114 6.00 11.93 3.62
N MET A 115 5.82 10.87 2.83
CA MET A 115 6.22 10.86 1.43
C MET A 115 5.52 12.01 0.69
N ARG A 116 6.23 12.66 -0.23
CA ARG A 116 5.74 13.82 -1.00
C ARG A 116 6.08 13.69 -2.47
N HIS A 117 5.47 14.55 -3.28
CA HIS A 117 5.67 14.64 -4.73
C HIS A 117 5.31 13.34 -5.44
N LEU A 118 4.18 12.73 -5.06
CA LEU A 118 3.64 11.56 -5.72
C LEU A 118 2.94 11.99 -7.00
N GLN A 119 3.35 11.42 -8.13
CA GLN A 119 2.76 11.75 -9.44
C GLN A 119 1.33 11.19 -9.62
N SER A 120 0.95 10.23 -8.78
CA SER A 120 -0.38 9.62 -8.73
C SER A 120 -0.87 9.51 -7.28
N ILE A 121 -2.18 9.50 -7.09
CA ILE A 121 -2.81 9.23 -5.79
C ILE A 121 -2.51 7.79 -5.40
N LEU A 122 -1.77 7.60 -4.32
CA LEU A 122 -1.38 6.28 -3.83
C LEU A 122 -2.31 5.82 -2.71
N TRP A 123 -3.03 4.72 -2.96
CA TRP A 123 -3.72 3.94 -1.94
C TRP A 123 -2.99 2.63 -1.69
N ILE A 124 -2.74 2.30 -0.44
CA ILE A 124 -2.06 1.08 -0.02
C ILE A 124 -3.08 0.18 0.66
N LEU A 125 -3.29 -0.99 0.09
CA LEU A 125 -4.16 -2.02 0.66
C LEU A 125 -3.39 -2.80 1.73
N LEU A 126 -3.94 -2.85 2.94
CA LEU A 126 -3.38 -3.61 4.05
C LEU A 126 -4.46 -4.35 4.84
N PRO A 127 -4.15 -5.53 5.43
CA PRO A 127 -4.96 -6.10 6.50
C PRO A 127 -5.02 -5.14 7.70
N SER A 128 -6.17 -5.08 8.38
CA SER A 128 -6.40 -4.18 9.51
C SER A 128 -5.41 -4.41 10.65
N LYS A 129 -4.97 -5.65 10.84
CA LYS A 129 -3.97 -6.05 11.84
C LYS A 129 -2.58 -5.42 11.62
N LEU A 130 -2.28 -5.00 10.40
CA LEU A 130 -1.01 -4.36 10.05
C LEU A 130 -1.12 -2.83 10.00
N SER A 131 -2.23 -2.27 10.49
CA SER A 131 -2.42 -0.82 10.57
C SER A 131 -1.34 -0.17 11.44
N PRO A 132 -0.68 0.89 10.96
CA PRO A 132 0.27 1.64 11.77
C PRO A 132 -0.45 2.39 12.91
N PRO A 133 0.12 2.42 14.12
CA PRO A 133 -0.57 2.95 15.31
C PRO A 133 -0.88 4.45 15.25
N ASN A 134 -0.06 5.23 14.53
CA ASN A 134 -0.12 6.69 14.52
C ASN A 134 -0.49 7.29 13.16
N TRP A 135 -1.04 6.50 12.24
CA TRP A 135 -1.40 7.01 10.92
C TRP A 135 -2.50 8.07 11.00
N ASN A 136 -2.37 9.12 10.22
CA ASN A 136 -3.38 10.16 10.14
C ASN A 136 -4.72 9.58 9.66
N LYS A 137 -5.72 9.62 10.55
CA LYS A 137 -7.08 9.09 10.29
C LYS A 137 -7.78 9.71 9.08
N ARG A 138 -7.34 10.88 8.59
CA ARG A 138 -7.87 11.49 7.36
C ARG A 138 -7.44 10.75 6.10
N HIS A 139 -6.33 10.02 6.15
CA HIS A 139 -5.75 9.25 5.05
C HIS A 139 -5.88 7.74 5.31
N LEU A 140 -6.81 7.33 6.17
CA LEU A 140 -7.07 5.94 6.51
C LEU A 140 -8.56 5.66 6.33
N GLN A 141 -8.86 4.66 5.53
CA GLN A 141 -10.21 4.14 5.36
C GLN A 141 -10.23 2.65 5.68
N SER A 142 -11.33 2.16 6.25
CA SER A 142 -11.51 0.75 6.58
C SER A 142 -12.75 0.20 5.90
N VAL A 143 -12.61 -0.96 5.25
CA VAL A 143 -13.71 -1.70 4.66
C VAL A 143 -14.12 -2.80 5.61
N VAL A 144 -15.32 -2.67 6.18
CA VAL A 144 -15.94 -3.75 6.95
C VAL A 144 -16.63 -4.68 5.96
N SER A 145 -16.14 -5.91 5.85
CA SER A 145 -16.83 -6.97 5.13
C SER A 145 -17.89 -7.56 6.04
N ASP A 146 -19.17 -7.28 5.77
CA ASP A 146 -20.29 -8.03 6.35
C ASP A 146 -20.28 -9.46 5.77
N ARG A 147 -19.47 -10.33 6.37
CA ARG A 147 -19.63 -11.78 6.21
C ARG A 147 -20.26 -12.32 7.49
N PRO A 148 -21.46 -12.93 7.44
CA PRO A 148 -21.96 -13.68 8.57
C PRO A 148 -21.02 -14.89 8.78
N ASN A 149 -20.67 -15.15 10.04
CA ASN A 149 -20.09 -16.42 10.45
C ASN A 149 -21.06 -17.57 10.17
#